data_AF-A0A1B8XSQ8-F1
#
_entry.id   AF-A0A1B8XSQ8-F1
#
_cell.length_a   1.000
_cell.length_b   1.000
_cell.length_c   1.000
_cell.angle_alpha   90.00
_cell.angle_beta   90.00
_cell.angle_gamma   90.00
#
_symmetry.space_group_name_H-M   'P 1'
#
loop_
_entity.id
_entity.type
_entity.pdbx_description
1 polymer ?
#
loop_
_entity_poly.entity_id
_entity_poly.type
_entity_poly.pdbx_seq_one_letter_code
_entity_poly.pdbx_strand_id
1 'polypeptide(L)'
;VVIDKHPVRFFVHKRPHVDFFLEVVSQWYELVVFTASMEIYGSAVADKLDNNRGVLRRRFYRQHCTLELGSYIKDLSVVHSDLSSVVILDNSPGAYRSHPGTQHLPSCTPQASSSTPYCK
;
A
#
# COMPACT_ATOMS: atom_id res chain seq x y z
N VAL A 1 -11.04 14.73 -3.52
CA VAL A 1 -11.88 13.60 -3.98
C VAL A 1 -13.30 13.86 -3.49
N VAL A 2 -14.34 13.54 -4.26
CA VAL A 2 -15.74 13.78 -3.84
C VAL A 2 -16.32 12.49 -3.26
N ILE A 3 -16.81 12.52 -2.02
CA ILE A 3 -17.48 11.40 -1.35
C ILE A 3 -18.87 11.88 -0.99
N ASP A 4 -19.92 11.16 -1.43
CA ASP A 4 -21.32 11.52 -1.17
C ASP A 4 -21.66 12.99 -1.47
N LYS A 5 -21.18 13.49 -2.63
CA LYS A 5 -21.33 14.90 -3.08
C LYS A 5 -20.61 15.94 -2.23
N HIS A 6 -19.84 15.53 -1.22
CA HIS A 6 -19.03 16.42 -0.41
C HIS A 6 -17.55 16.36 -0.85
N PRO A 7 -16.92 17.50 -1.17
CA PRO A 7 -15.51 17.53 -1.52
C PRO A 7 -14.66 17.28 -0.27
N VAL A 8 -13.90 16.18 -0.27
CA VAL A 8 -12.95 15.82 0.78
C VAL A 8 -11.53 16.10 0.30
N ARG A 9 -10.75 16.79 1.14
CA ARG A 9 -9.32 17.04 0.93
C ARG A 9 -8.51 16.05 1.78
N PHE A 10 -7.56 15.40 1.14
CA PHE A 10 -6.60 14.53 1.80
C PHE A 10 -5.22 15.17 1.74
N PHE A 11 -4.49 15.11 2.85
CA PHE A 11 -3.08 15.48 2.90
C PHE A 11 -2.26 14.19 2.91
N VAL A 12 -1.35 14.06 1.94
CA VAL A 12 -0.56 12.85 1.73
C VAL A 12 0.91 13.24 1.73
N HIS A 13 1.68 12.62 2.60
CA HIS A 13 3.13 12.75 2.63
C HIS A 13 3.77 11.59 1.90
N LYS A 14 4.63 11.92 0.94
CA LYS A 14 5.42 10.92 0.23
C LYS A 14 6.59 10.50 1.12
N ARG A 15 6.80 9.19 1.33
CA ARG A 15 7.96 8.68 2.08
C ARG A 15 9.25 9.11 1.34
N PRO A 16 10.27 9.63 2.03
CA PRO A 16 11.55 9.92 1.40
C PRO A 16 12.07 8.71 0.62
N HIS A 17 12.67 8.97 -0.55
CA HIS A 17 13.25 7.95 -1.45
C HIS A 17 12.27 6.94 -2.07
N VAL A 18 10.95 7.10 -1.92
CA VAL A 18 10.00 6.14 -2.51
C VAL A 18 10.05 6.07 -4.04
N ASP A 19 10.35 7.18 -4.73
CA ASP A 19 10.41 7.15 -6.19
C ASP A 19 11.58 6.28 -6.67
N PHE A 20 12.74 6.45 -6.04
CA PHE A 20 13.94 5.65 -6.28
C PHE A 20 13.71 4.19 -5.91
N PHE A 21 13.07 3.92 -4.77
CA PHE A 21 12.69 2.57 -4.39
C PHE A 21 11.84 1.93 -5.50
N LEU A 22 10.77 2.59 -5.94
CA LEU A 22 9.86 2.06 -6.98
C LEU A 22 10.58 1.87 -8.32
N GLU A 23 11.44 2.80 -8.71
CA GLU A 23 12.26 2.68 -9.93
C GLU A 23 13.15 1.44 -9.88
N VAL A 24 13.83 1.21 -8.77
CA VAL A 24 14.75 0.09 -8.58
C VAL A 24 13.98 -1.23 -8.50
N VAL A 25 12.95 -1.34 -7.66
CA VAL A 25 12.23 -2.62 -7.48
C VAL A 25 11.39 -3.02 -8.69
N SER A 26 10.93 -2.05 -9.49
CA SER A 26 10.17 -2.33 -10.73
C SER A 26 10.97 -3.07 -11.80
N GLN A 27 12.31 -3.12 -11.68
CA GLN A 27 13.18 -3.85 -12.60
C GLN A 27 13.19 -5.36 -12.34
N TRP A 28 12.81 -5.80 -11.14
CA TRP A 28 12.85 -7.21 -10.73
C TRP A 28 11.49 -7.78 -10.34
N TYR A 29 10.55 -6.92 -9.91
CA TYR A 29 9.26 -7.33 -9.42
C TYR A 29 8.13 -6.64 -10.17
N GLU A 30 7.03 -7.38 -10.35
CA GLU A 30 5.77 -6.76 -10.69
C GLU A 30 5.18 -6.09 -9.45
N LEU A 31 4.94 -4.78 -9.52
CA LEU A 31 4.46 -4.01 -8.39
C LEU A 31 2.93 -3.98 -8.34
N VAL A 32 2.38 -4.37 -7.20
CA VAL A 32 0.93 -4.45 -6.97
C VAL A 32 0.55 -3.58 -5.77
N VAL A 33 -0.43 -2.69 -5.97
CA VAL A 33 -0.98 -1.91 -4.85
C VAL A 33 -2.06 -2.76 -4.19
N PHE A 34 -1.84 -3.20 -2.95
CA PHE A 34 -2.88 -3.84 -2.15
C PHE A 34 -3.07 -3.02 -0.87
N THR A 35 -4.20 -2.35 -0.69
CA THR A 35 -4.47 -1.47 0.46
C THR A 35 -5.85 -1.74 1.09
N ALA A 36 -5.93 -1.62 2.42
CA ALA A 36 -7.21 -1.67 3.15
C ALA A 36 -7.98 -0.33 3.09
N SER A 37 -7.55 0.62 2.26
CA SER A 37 -8.23 1.90 2.04
C SER A 37 -9.28 1.81 0.94
N MET A 38 -10.24 2.75 0.95
CA MET A 38 -11.23 2.87 -0.10
C MET A 38 -10.57 3.24 -1.44
N GLU A 39 -11.06 2.66 -2.52
CA GLU A 39 -10.58 2.92 -3.88
C GLU A 39 -10.59 4.39 -4.24
N ILE A 40 -11.67 5.11 -3.90
CA ILE A 40 -11.84 6.54 -4.18
C ILE A 40 -10.66 7.41 -3.71
N TYR A 41 -10.00 7.01 -2.61
CA TYR A 41 -8.79 7.65 -2.11
C TYR A 41 -7.52 6.98 -2.65
N GLY A 42 -7.47 5.65 -2.61
CA GLY A 42 -6.28 4.88 -2.94
C GLY A 42 -5.86 4.99 -4.40
N SER A 43 -6.81 5.10 -5.34
CA SER A 43 -6.52 5.27 -6.77
C SER A 43 -5.83 6.60 -7.04
N ALA A 44 -6.35 7.70 -6.49
CA ALA A 44 -5.76 9.03 -6.66
C ALA A 44 -4.33 9.12 -6.10
N VAL A 45 -4.05 8.45 -4.98
CA VAL A 45 -2.68 8.38 -4.42
C VAL A 45 -1.77 7.52 -5.29
N ALA A 46 -2.25 6.36 -5.73
CA ALA A 46 -1.47 5.46 -6.59
C ALA A 46 -1.14 6.11 -7.94
N ASP A 47 -2.07 6.83 -8.57
CA ASP A 47 -1.82 7.54 -9.83
C ASP A 47 -0.73 8.60 -9.68
N LYS A 48 -0.78 9.35 -8.58
CA LYS A 48 0.20 10.40 -8.29
C LYS A 48 1.59 9.83 -7.97
N LEU A 49 1.64 8.65 -7.37
CA LEU A 49 2.88 7.93 -7.07
C LEU A 49 3.47 7.22 -8.31
N ASP A 50 2.60 6.67 -9.17
CA ASP A 50 2.98 6.04 -10.42
C ASP A 50 3.57 7.07 -11.40
N ASN A 51 3.02 8.28 -11.42
CA ASN A 51 3.48 9.40 -12.26
C ASN A 51 3.58 9.01 -13.75
N ASN A 52 2.55 8.30 -14.24
CA ASN A 52 2.45 7.78 -15.61
C ASN A 52 3.56 6.80 -16.02
N ARG A 53 4.30 6.21 -15.07
CA ARG A 53 5.29 5.17 -15.36
C ARG A 53 4.65 3.83 -15.73
N GLY A 54 3.41 3.60 -15.29
CA GLY A 54 2.67 2.36 -15.55
C GLY A 54 3.23 1.16 -14.79
N VAL A 55 3.89 1.37 -13.65
CA VAL A 55 4.44 0.29 -12.81
C VAL A 55 3.45 -0.18 -11.75
N LEU A 56 2.47 0.66 -11.36
CA LEU A 56 1.43 0.34 -10.37
C LEU A 56 0.07 0.04 -11.02
N ARG A 57 0.00 -0.87 -12.01
CA ARG A 57 -1.23 -1.13 -12.79
C ARG A 57 -2.24 -2.01 -12.08
N ARG A 58 -1.78 -3.07 -11.40
CA ARG A 58 -2.66 -3.97 -10.64
C ARG A 58 -2.89 -3.40 -9.25
N ARG A 59 -4.17 -3.21 -8.88
CA ARG A 59 -4.57 -2.52 -7.66
C ARG A 59 -5.75 -3.22 -7.00
N PHE A 60 -5.63 -3.46 -5.70
CA PHE A 60 -6.62 -4.05 -4.83
C PHE A 60 -6.86 -3.12 -3.65
N TYR A 61 -8.11 -2.71 -3.49
CA TYR A 61 -8.58 -1.84 -2.41
C TYR A 61 -9.39 -2.60 -1.37
N ARG A 62 -9.95 -1.89 -0.38
CA ARG A 62 -10.71 -2.47 0.74
C ARG A 62 -11.77 -3.50 0.33
N GLN A 63 -12.47 -3.31 -0.78
CA GLN A 63 -13.50 -4.24 -1.24
C GLN A 63 -12.96 -5.63 -1.63
N HIS A 64 -11.65 -5.76 -1.82
CA HIS A 64 -10.96 -7.02 -2.10
C HIS A 64 -10.33 -7.66 -0.84
N CYS A 65 -10.44 -7.00 0.31
CA CYS A 65 -10.00 -7.55 1.59
C CYS A 65 -11.14 -8.35 2.24
N THR A 66 -10.79 -9.38 3.00
CA THR A 66 -11.73 -10.08 3.89
C THR A 66 -11.67 -9.44 5.27
N LEU A 67 -12.83 -9.05 5.83
CA LEU A 67 -12.91 -8.52 7.19
C LEU A 67 -13.04 -9.67 8.18
N GLU A 68 -11.99 -9.94 8.96
CA GLU A 68 -12.00 -10.96 10.00
C GLU A 68 -11.48 -10.39 11.32
N LEU A 69 -12.22 -10.61 12.42
CA LEU A 69 -11.84 -10.18 13.76
C LEU A 69 -11.42 -8.68 13.82
N GLY A 70 -12.12 -7.84 13.06
CA GLY A 70 -11.85 -6.40 12.98
C GLY A 70 -10.61 -6.00 12.17
N SER A 71 -9.95 -6.95 11.50
CA SER A 71 -8.80 -6.71 10.63
C SER A 71 -9.15 -6.98 9.17
N TYR A 72 -8.63 -6.15 8.27
CA TYR A 72 -8.72 -6.40 6.83
C TYR A 72 -7.58 -7.31 6.41
N ILE A 73 -7.90 -8.55 6.10
CA ILE A 73 -6.96 -9.57 5.61
C ILE A 73 -6.86 -9.45 4.10
N LYS A 74 -5.62 -9.56 3.59
CA LYS A 74 -5.31 -9.52 2.17
C LYS A 74 -4.99 -10.95 1.72
N ASP A 75 -5.86 -11.50 0.89
CA ASP A 75 -5.61 -12.79 0.27
C ASP A 75 -4.64 -12.58 -0.89
N LEU A 76 -3.40 -13.06 -0.74
CA LEU A 76 -2.36 -12.92 -1.75
C LEU A 76 -2.55 -13.86 -2.96
N SER A 77 -3.39 -14.89 -2.82
CA SER A 77 -3.66 -15.83 -3.92
C SER A 77 -4.35 -15.14 -5.12
N VAL A 78 -5.03 -14.02 -4.88
CA VAL A 78 -5.64 -13.19 -5.94
C VAL A 78 -4.59 -12.44 -6.77
N VAL A 79 -3.37 -12.28 -6.23
CA VAL A 79 -2.26 -11.60 -6.90
C VAL A 79 -1.46 -12.60 -7.73
N HIS A 80 -1.17 -13.77 -7.18
CA HIS A 80 -0.46 -14.85 -7.88
C HIS A 80 -0.79 -16.19 -7.23
N SER A 81 -0.89 -17.26 -8.04
CA SER A 81 -1.22 -18.61 -7.55
C SER A 81 -0.09 -19.26 -6.75
N ASP A 82 1.15 -19.02 -7.14
CA ASP A 82 2.33 -19.42 -6.38
C ASP A 82 2.73 -18.32 -5.39
N LEU A 83 2.45 -18.56 -4.11
CA LEU A 83 2.73 -17.63 -3.01
C LEU A 83 4.21 -17.55 -2.65
N SER A 84 5.03 -18.53 -3.05
CA SER A 84 6.49 -18.44 -2.85
C SER A 84 7.13 -17.36 -3.71
N SER A 85 6.44 -16.94 -4.77
CA SER A 85 6.81 -15.85 -5.68
C SER A 85 6.24 -14.48 -5.29
N VAL A 86 5.56 -14.37 -4.13
CA VAL A 86 4.91 -13.13 -3.68
C VAL A 86 5.54 -12.62 -2.39
N VAL A 87 5.87 -11.33 -2.37
CA VAL A 87 6.26 -10.61 -1.15
C VAL A 87 5.26 -9.49 -0.91
N ILE A 88 4.67 -9.44 0.28
CA ILE A 88 3.85 -8.32 0.74
C ILE A 88 4.68 -7.37 1.60
N LEU A 89 4.50 -6.07 1.38
CA LEU A 89 5.09 -5.01 2.20
C LEU A 89 3.95 -4.23 2.86
N ASP A 90 3.67 -4.52 4.12
CA ASP A 90 2.57 -3.88 4.86
C ASP A 90 2.99 -3.49 6.29
N ASN A 91 2.39 -2.42 6.81
CA ASN A 91 2.63 -1.92 8.15
C ASN A 91 1.68 -2.52 9.21
N SER A 92 0.70 -3.34 8.80
CA SER A 92 -0.34 -3.91 9.65
C SER A 92 -0.21 -5.44 9.73
N PRO A 93 0.19 -6.00 10.89
CA PRO A 93 0.37 -7.45 11.03
C PRO A 93 -0.86 -8.31 10.73
N GLY A 94 -2.06 -7.76 10.96
CA GLY A 94 -3.32 -8.44 10.62
C GLY A 94 -3.52 -8.66 9.12
N ALA A 95 -2.89 -7.84 8.26
CA ALA A 95 -3.12 -7.87 6.82
C ALA A 95 -2.58 -9.13 6.13
N TYR A 96 -1.54 -9.75 6.70
CA TYR A 96 -0.88 -10.95 6.17
C TYR A 96 -0.90 -12.11 7.17
N ARG A 97 -1.84 -12.11 8.12
CA ARG A 97 -1.99 -13.17 9.13
C ARG A 97 -2.10 -14.57 8.50
N SER A 98 -2.65 -14.68 7.30
CA SER A 98 -2.74 -15.92 6.53
C SER A 98 -1.40 -16.41 5.95
N HIS A 99 -0.30 -15.66 6.08
CA HIS A 99 0.97 -15.90 5.39
C HIS A 99 2.21 -15.65 6.29
N PRO A 100 2.60 -16.62 7.15
CA PRO A 100 3.62 -16.44 8.20
C PRO A 100 5.08 -16.25 7.74
N GLY A 101 5.37 -16.14 6.44
CA GLY A 101 6.73 -16.01 5.89
C GLY A 101 7.16 -14.59 5.48
N THR A 102 6.36 -13.55 5.73
CA THR A 102 6.53 -12.26 5.04
C THR A 102 7.17 -11.15 5.88
N GLN A 103 7.98 -10.30 5.24
CA GLN A 103 8.79 -9.24 5.87
C GLN A 103 7.96 -8.05 6.37
N HIS A 104 8.27 -7.57 7.57
CA HIS A 104 7.64 -6.43 8.22
C HIS A 104 8.32 -5.11 7.78
N LEU A 105 7.54 -4.10 7.40
CA LEU A 105 8.03 -2.71 7.34
C LEU A 105 7.50 -1.93 8.55
N PRO A 106 8.34 -1.11 9.18
CA PRO A 106 7.88 -0.24 10.24
C PRO A 106 6.96 0.86 9.69
N SER A 107 5.96 1.21 10.50
CA SER A 107 4.93 2.21 10.17
C SER A 107 5.53 3.61 10.20
N CYS A 108 5.39 4.39 9.13
CA CYS A 108 5.74 5.81 9.15
C CYS A 108 4.60 6.59 9.83
N THR A 109 4.74 6.89 11.11
CA THR A 109 3.87 7.84 11.82
C THR A 109 4.46 9.25 11.75
N PRO A 110 3.67 10.30 11.42
CA PRO A 110 4.14 11.67 11.54
C PRO A 110 4.38 12.01 13.02
N GLN A 111 5.62 12.22 13.43
CA GLN A 111 5.91 12.83 14.72
C GLN A 111 5.77 14.35 14.61
N ALA A 112 4.79 14.91 15.33
CA ALA A 112 4.59 16.34 15.46
C ALA A 112 5.56 16.96 16.50
N SER A 113 6.88 16.74 16.35
CA SER A 113 7.93 17.49 17.07
C SER A 113 9.32 16.89 16.84
N SER A 114 9.95 17.15 15.69
CA SER A 114 11.41 17.30 15.55
C SER A 114 11.78 17.40 14.07
N SER A 115 12.80 18.20 13.80
CA SER A 115 13.29 18.60 12.49
C SER A 115 14.08 17.53 11.74
N THR A 116 13.74 16.24 11.90
CA THR A 116 14.40 15.13 11.19
C THR A 116 13.40 14.02 10.87
N PRO A 117 13.17 13.67 9.59
CA PRO A 117 12.29 12.58 9.22
C PRO A 117 13.04 11.25 9.33
N TYR A 118 13.16 10.72 10.54
CA TYR A 118 13.42 9.28 10.70
C TYR A 118 12.06 8.56 10.64
N CYS A 119 11.78 7.80 9.57
CA CYS A 119 10.84 6.69 9.71
C CYS A 119 11.53 5.70 10.66
N LYS A 120 10.93 5.43 11.82
CA LYS A 120 11.21 4.20 12.53
C LYS A 120 10.90 3.01 11.63
#